data_AF-A0A519BNZ0-F1
#
_entry.id   AF-A0A519BNZ0-F1
#
_cell.length_a   1.000
_cell.length_b   1.000
_cell.length_c   1.000
_cell.angle_alpha   90.00
_cell.angle_beta   90.00
_cell.angle_gamma   90.00
#
_symmetry.space_group_name_H-M   'P 1'
#
loop_
_entity.id
_entity.type
_entity.pdbx_description
1 polymer ?
#
loop_
_entity_poly.entity_id
_entity_poly.type
_entity_poly.pdbx_seq_one_letter_code
_entity_poly.pdbx_strand_id
1 'polypeptide(L)'
;MKKDAQILIQKAEKDLNIAKSLSIENHDFLEGICFHCQQSVEKYLKAFLVCNNQEINFTHDITAVLSDCHKIDIDFNKLKELNISNLTNYAVIVRYDDIIEPTLDDAKEAILIAEKVKLFVIEKINLLEQKQTLYEEDAFTKDLNNRLNKGKGGPKLG
;
A
#
# COMPACT_ATOMS: atom_id res chain seq x y z
N MET A 1 -9.61 -3.54 9.32
CA MET A 1 -8.23 -3.03 9.12
C MET A 1 -7.41 -3.05 10.39
N LYS A 2 -6.12 -3.41 10.29
CA LYS A 2 -5.18 -3.25 11.41
C LYS A 2 -4.88 -1.78 11.67
N LYS A 3 -4.70 -1.42 12.95
CA LYS A 3 -4.42 -0.05 13.39
C LYS A 3 -3.18 0.55 12.73
N ASP A 4 -2.10 -0.23 12.60
CA ASP A 4 -0.85 0.25 12.00
C ASP A 4 -1.00 0.56 10.51
N ALA A 5 -1.80 -0.24 9.78
CA ALA A 5 -2.11 0.03 8.38
C ALA A 5 -2.94 1.31 8.23
N GLN A 6 -3.91 1.55 9.12
CA GLN A 6 -4.69 2.80 9.12
C GLN A 6 -3.80 4.03 9.33
N ILE A 7 -2.86 3.95 10.28
CA ILE A 7 -1.91 5.03 10.55
C ILE A 7 -1.01 5.29 9.32
N LEU A 8 -0.55 4.24 8.66
CA LEU A 8 0.26 4.36 7.43
C LEU A 8 -0.53 5.02 6.30
N ILE A 9 -1.78 4.63 6.09
CA ILE A 9 -2.66 5.24 5.08
C ILE A 9 -2.88 6.73 5.37
N GLN A 10 -3.21 7.09 6.61
CA GLN A 10 -3.40 8.49 6.99
C GLN A 10 -2.15 9.34 6.73
N LYS A 11 -0.96 8.79 7.04
CA LYS A 11 0.31 9.46 6.74
C LYS A 11 0.55 9.57 5.23
N ALA A 12 0.27 8.52 4.47
CA ALA A 12 0.39 8.51 3.02
C ALA A 12 -0.51 9.56 2.35
N GLU A 13 -1.75 9.70 2.85
CA GLU A 13 -2.69 10.74 2.40
C GLU A 13 -2.20 12.14 2.72
N LYS A 14 -1.65 12.34 3.93
CA LYS A 14 -1.06 13.62 4.31
C LYS A 14 0.09 14.01 3.37
N ASP A 15 0.99 13.07 3.07
CA ASP A 15 2.09 13.31 2.14
C ASP A 15 1.57 13.70 0.74
N LEU A 16 0.61 12.94 0.19
CA LEU A 16 0.04 13.26 -1.14
C LEU A 16 -0.67 14.62 -1.16
N ASN A 17 -1.37 14.97 -0.08
CA ASN A 17 -2.05 16.26 0.04
C ASN A 17 -1.05 17.41 0.12
N ILE A 18 0.08 17.23 0.82
CA ILE A 18 1.16 18.22 0.84
C ILE A 18 1.71 18.41 -0.57
N ALA A 19 2.08 17.33 -1.26
CA ALA A 19 2.59 17.39 -2.64
C ALA A 19 1.64 18.17 -3.57
N LYS A 20 0.33 17.92 -3.48
CA LYS A 20 -0.69 18.60 -4.29
C LYS A 20 -0.96 20.05 -3.89
N SER A 21 -0.65 20.43 -2.65
CA SER A 21 -0.85 21.79 -2.15
C SER A 21 0.27 22.75 -2.54
N LEU A 22 1.46 22.22 -2.85
CA LEU A 22 2.58 23.00 -3.33
C LEU A 22 2.33 23.45 -4.78
N SER A 23 2.64 24.72 -5.06
CA SER A 23 2.52 25.24 -6.43
C SER A 23 3.59 24.62 -7.31
N ILE A 24 3.16 23.81 -8.28
CA ILE A 24 4.06 23.18 -9.24
C ILE A 24 4.71 24.19 -10.20
N GLU A 25 4.13 25.39 -10.32
CA GLU A 25 4.71 26.50 -11.09
C GLU A 25 5.89 27.15 -10.37
N ASN A 26 6.03 26.92 -9.06
CA ASN A 26 7.21 27.33 -8.32
C ASN A 26 8.27 26.22 -8.35
N HIS A 27 9.32 26.45 -9.11
CA HIS A 27 10.43 25.51 -9.27
C HIS A 27 11.10 25.11 -7.93
N ASP A 28 11.11 26.01 -6.94
CA ASP A 28 11.67 25.75 -5.60
C ASP A 28 10.95 24.60 -4.85
N PHE A 29 9.73 24.24 -5.27
CA PHE A 29 8.93 23.21 -4.62
C PHE A 29 8.96 21.85 -5.32
N LEU A 30 9.56 21.74 -6.52
CA LEU A 30 9.53 20.50 -7.30
C LEU A 30 10.16 19.32 -6.55
N GLU A 31 11.27 19.56 -5.85
CA GLU A 31 11.90 18.56 -4.99
C GLU A 31 10.97 18.12 -3.85
N GLY A 32 10.36 19.08 -3.15
CA GLY A 32 9.40 18.80 -2.09
C GLY A 32 8.19 18.00 -2.57
N ILE A 33 7.69 18.30 -3.77
CA ILE A 33 6.59 17.56 -4.40
C ILE A 33 7.01 16.11 -4.65
N CYS A 34 8.12 15.88 -5.32
CA CYS A 34 8.63 14.54 -5.61
C CYS A 34 8.90 13.74 -4.33
N PHE A 35 9.52 14.37 -3.32
CA PHE A 35 9.79 13.78 -2.02
C PHE A 35 8.50 13.31 -1.32
N HIS A 36 7.49 14.16 -1.24
CA HIS A 36 6.21 13.79 -0.62
C HIS A 36 5.47 12.72 -1.42
N CYS A 37 5.54 12.73 -2.75
CA CYS A 37 4.99 11.66 -3.58
C CYS A 37 5.67 10.31 -3.32
N GLN A 38 7.01 10.26 -3.25
CA GLN A 38 7.75 9.05 -2.89
C GLN A 38 7.32 8.53 -1.50
N GLN A 39 7.28 9.41 -0.52
CA GLN A 39 6.87 9.12 0.85
C GLN A 39 5.44 8.60 0.94
N SER A 40 4.54 9.11 0.09
CA SER A 40 3.16 8.64 -0.01
C SER A 40 3.09 7.22 -0.57
N VAL A 41 3.76 6.97 -1.71
CA VAL A 41 3.82 5.66 -2.36
C VAL A 41 4.36 4.59 -1.42
N GLU A 42 5.50 4.84 -0.78
CA GLU A 42 6.13 3.90 0.15
C GLU A 42 5.19 3.50 1.29
N LYS A 43 4.48 4.48 1.87
CA LYS A 43 3.55 4.23 2.99
C LYS A 43 2.30 3.47 2.56
N TYR A 44 1.75 3.72 1.37
CA TYR A 44 0.66 2.89 0.85
C TYR A 44 1.10 1.43 0.69
N LEU A 45 2.24 1.18 0.03
CA LEU A 45 2.74 -0.19 -0.14
C LEU A 45 2.98 -0.87 1.22
N LYS A 46 3.58 -0.17 2.19
CA LYS A 46 3.75 -0.68 3.56
C LYS A 46 2.43 -0.98 4.28
N ALA A 47 1.39 -0.18 4.06
CA ALA A 47 0.06 -0.46 4.61
C ALA A 47 -0.50 -1.78 4.08
N PHE A 48 -0.32 -2.08 2.79
CA PHE A 48 -0.70 -3.38 2.21
C PHE A 48 0.06 -4.55 2.85
N LEU A 49 1.37 -4.42 3.06
CA LEU A 49 2.19 -5.43 3.74
C LEU A 49 1.67 -5.72 5.16
N VAL A 50 1.37 -4.66 5.92
CA VAL A 50 0.82 -4.79 7.29
C VAL A 50 -0.51 -5.52 7.29
N CYS A 51 -1.43 -5.18 6.37
CA CYS A 51 -2.70 -5.88 6.21
C CYS A 51 -2.53 -7.38 5.93
N ASN A 52 -1.42 -7.77 5.29
CA ASN A 52 -1.05 -9.17 5.02
C ASN A 52 -0.13 -9.80 6.08
N ASN A 53 -0.05 -9.20 7.28
CA ASN A 53 0.77 -9.70 8.38
C ASN A 53 2.27 -9.81 8.07
N GLN A 54 2.78 -9.03 7.11
CA GLN A 54 4.21 -8.96 6.85
C GLN A 54 4.88 -7.90 7.73
N GLU A 55 6.11 -8.18 8.15
CA GLU A 55 6.97 -7.18 8.80
C GLU A 55 7.41 -6.14 7.77
N ILE A 56 7.43 -4.86 8.18
CA ILE A 56 7.92 -3.78 7.35
C ILE A 56 9.43 -3.68 7.53
N ASN A 57 10.17 -3.87 6.43
CA ASN A 57 11.55 -3.43 6.37
C ASN A 57 11.59 -1.90 6.22
N PHE A 58 12.33 -1.22 7.10
CA PHE A 58 12.54 0.23 7.03
C PHE A 58 13.63 0.56 6.01
N THR A 59 13.42 0.15 4.77
CA THR A 59 14.18 0.59 3.61
C THR A 59 13.43 1.76 2.96
N HIS A 60 14.16 2.81 2.52
CA HIS A 60 13.62 3.91 1.69
C HIS A 60 13.60 3.55 0.20
N ASP A 61 13.69 2.26 -0.10
CA ASP A 61 13.69 1.73 -1.45
C ASP A 61 12.29 1.21 -1.80
N ILE A 62 11.55 1.98 -2.59
CA ILE A 62 10.21 1.59 -3.07
C ILE A 62 10.28 0.29 -3.85
N THR A 63 11.38 0.03 -4.57
CA THR A 63 11.55 -1.20 -5.36
C THR A 63 11.58 -2.42 -4.45
N ALA A 64 12.28 -2.35 -3.32
CA ALA A 64 12.30 -3.42 -2.33
C ALA A 64 10.90 -3.66 -1.74
N VAL A 65 10.22 -2.60 -1.30
CA VAL A 65 8.86 -2.70 -0.72
C VAL A 65 7.86 -3.25 -1.75
N LEU A 66 7.93 -2.79 -3.00
CA LEU A 66 7.07 -3.27 -4.09
C LEU A 66 7.30 -4.75 -4.38
N SER A 67 8.56 -5.20 -4.36
CA SER A 67 8.91 -6.61 -4.51
C SER A 67 8.29 -7.46 -3.41
N ASP A 68 8.26 -6.97 -2.17
CA ASP A 68 7.61 -7.68 -1.07
C ASP A 68 6.08 -7.72 -1.24
N CYS A 69 5.44 -6.65 -1.72
CA CYS A 69 4.02 -6.68 -2.06
C CYS A 69 3.73 -7.69 -3.18
N HIS A 70 4.59 -7.75 -4.19
CA HIS A 70 4.46 -8.66 -5.31
C HIS A 70 4.54 -10.14 -4.92
N LYS A 71 5.35 -10.50 -3.92
CA LYS A 71 5.41 -11.88 -3.39
C LYS A 71 4.08 -12.34 -2.78
N ILE A 72 3.24 -11.39 -2.34
CA ILE A 72 1.93 -11.64 -1.74
C ILE A 72 0.84 -11.64 -2.81
N ASP A 73 0.86 -10.65 -3.69
CA ASP A 73 -0.11 -10.49 -4.77
C ASP A 73 0.58 -10.12 -6.09
N ILE A 74 0.52 -11.04 -7.04
CA ILE A 74 1.16 -10.92 -8.36
C ILE A 74 0.72 -9.65 -9.11
N ASP A 75 -0.49 -9.14 -8.85
CA ASP A 75 -1.03 -7.95 -9.51
C ASP A 75 -0.20 -6.69 -9.24
N PHE A 76 0.63 -6.67 -8.19
CA PHE A 76 1.57 -5.56 -7.96
C PHE A 76 2.62 -5.42 -9.08
N ASN A 77 2.76 -6.41 -9.98
CA ASN A 77 3.50 -6.23 -11.22
C ASN A 77 2.95 -5.09 -12.09
N LYS A 78 1.64 -4.80 -12.04
CA LYS A 78 1.02 -3.68 -12.76
C LYS A 78 1.61 -2.34 -12.36
N LEU A 79 2.15 -2.24 -11.14
CA LEU A 79 2.81 -1.03 -10.68
C LEU A 79 4.28 -0.96 -11.13
N LYS A 80 4.97 -2.09 -11.38
CA LYS A 80 6.35 -2.07 -11.90
C LYS A 80 6.45 -1.34 -13.25
N GLU A 81 5.39 -1.40 -14.03
CA GLU A 81 5.25 -0.71 -15.32
C GLU A 81 5.05 0.81 -15.19
N LEU A 82 4.76 1.32 -13.99
CA LEU A 82 4.55 2.75 -13.73
C LEU A 82 5.84 3.53 -13.41
N ASN A 83 7.02 2.97 -13.70
CA ASN A 83 8.32 3.61 -13.40
C ASN A 83 8.48 4.07 -11.94
N ILE A 84 7.84 3.39 -10.98
CA ILE A 84 7.90 3.78 -9.55
C ILE A 84 9.33 3.80 -9.00
N SER A 85 10.25 3.06 -9.60
CA SER A 85 11.67 3.09 -9.25
C SER A 85 12.31 4.47 -9.50
N ASN A 86 11.78 5.27 -10.44
CA ASN A 86 12.21 6.65 -10.63
C ASN A 86 11.83 7.53 -9.43
N LEU A 87 10.74 7.22 -8.71
CA LEU A 87 10.40 7.91 -7.47
C LEU A 87 11.45 7.70 -6.38
N THR A 88 12.08 6.52 -6.31
CA THR A 88 13.15 6.26 -5.33
C THR A 88 14.38 7.15 -5.55
N ASN A 89 14.59 7.57 -6.80
CA ASN A 89 15.71 8.40 -7.19
C ASN A 89 15.50 9.90 -6.91
N TYR A 90 14.29 10.33 -6.52
CA TYR A 90 14.03 11.75 -6.23
C TYR A 90 14.38 12.15 -4.78
N ALA A 91 14.30 11.25 -3.78
CA ALA A 91 14.77 11.55 -2.41
C ALA A 91 16.29 11.46 -2.23
N VAL A 92 17.03 10.95 -3.23
CA VAL A 92 18.49 10.87 -3.18
C VAL A 92 19.04 11.33 -4.53
N ILE A 93 19.01 12.64 -4.76
CA ILE A 93 19.72 13.26 -5.87
C ILE A 93 21.20 13.40 -5.47
N VAL A 94 21.89 12.26 -5.47
CA VAL A 94 23.33 12.20 -5.76
C VAL A 94 23.46 11.11 -6.82
N ARG A 95 23.27 11.47 -8.07
CA ARG A 95 23.72 10.64 -9.20
C ARG A 95 25.13 11.11 -9.52
N TYR A 96 26.07 10.16 -9.58
CA TYR A 96 27.48 10.36 -9.94
C TYR A 96 27.79 11.75 -10.49
N ASP A 97 28.38 12.59 -9.64
CA ASP A 97 28.96 13.92 -9.88
C ASP A 97 28.03 15.10 -10.28
N ASP A 98 26.72 14.91 -10.49
CA ASP A 98 25.78 16.02 -10.81
C ASP A 98 24.54 16.05 -9.87
N ILE A 99 24.29 17.20 -9.24
CA ILE A 99 23.04 17.49 -8.52
C ILE A 99 21.96 17.77 -9.58
N ILE A 100 21.11 16.78 -9.88
CA ILE A 100 20.03 16.89 -10.87
C ILE A 100 18.72 17.28 -10.18
N GLU A 101 18.33 18.54 -10.28
CA GLU A 101 17.03 19.00 -9.77
C GLU A 101 15.86 18.39 -10.57
N PRO A 102 14.75 18.03 -9.91
CA PRO A 102 13.58 17.51 -10.60
C PRO A 102 12.92 18.58 -11.47
N THR A 103 12.45 18.16 -12.64
CA THR A 103 11.73 19.03 -13.57
C THR A 103 10.25 19.14 -13.20
N LEU A 104 9.57 20.09 -13.85
CA LEU A 104 8.11 20.21 -13.79
C LEU A 104 7.41 18.91 -14.19
N ASP A 105 7.91 18.23 -15.22
CA ASP A 105 7.30 16.99 -15.71
C ASP A 105 7.55 15.83 -14.73
N ASP A 106 8.72 15.79 -14.08
CA ASP A 106 9.00 14.82 -13.01
C ASP A 106 8.02 15.00 -11.84
N ALA A 107 7.77 16.23 -11.40
CA ALA A 107 6.83 16.52 -10.31
C ALA A 107 5.38 16.15 -10.69
N LYS A 108 4.96 16.42 -11.93
CA LYS A 108 3.64 16.01 -12.43
C LYS A 108 3.50 14.49 -12.48
N GLU A 109 4.52 13.82 -13.02
CA GLU A 109 4.56 12.37 -13.09
C GLU A 109 4.53 11.76 -11.69
N ALA A 110 5.27 12.33 -10.74
CA ALA A 110 5.31 11.85 -9.36
C ALA A 110 3.94 11.91 -8.67
N ILE A 111 3.19 13.01 -8.84
CA ILE A 111 1.81 13.13 -8.35
C ILE A 111 0.92 12.06 -8.99
N LEU A 112 0.98 11.90 -10.31
CA LEU A 112 0.17 10.93 -11.03
C LEU A 112 0.45 9.50 -10.58
N ILE A 113 1.72 9.14 -10.40
CA ILE A 113 2.11 7.82 -9.89
C ILE A 113 1.57 7.61 -8.47
N ALA A 114 1.73 8.59 -7.58
CA ALA A 114 1.24 8.50 -6.20
C ALA A 114 -0.29 8.32 -6.13
N GLU A 115 -1.05 8.98 -7.00
CA GLU A 115 -2.50 8.78 -7.12
C GLU A 115 -2.86 7.38 -7.62
N LYS A 116 -2.18 6.89 -8.67
CA LYS A 116 -2.42 5.54 -9.20
C LYS A 116 -2.11 4.47 -8.16
N VAL A 117 -1.00 4.60 -7.45
CA VAL A 117 -0.62 3.69 -6.35
C VAL A 117 -1.65 3.73 -5.23
N LYS A 118 -2.11 4.93 -4.81
CA LYS A 118 -3.18 5.08 -3.81
C LYS A 118 -4.39 4.25 -4.20
N LEU A 119 -4.94 4.49 -5.41
CA LEU A 119 -6.17 3.83 -5.85
C LEU A 119 -6.00 2.31 -5.86
N PHE A 120 -4.94 1.82 -6.47
CA PHE A 120 -4.64 0.40 -6.56
C PHE A 120 -4.50 -0.26 -5.18
N VAL A 121 -3.71 0.33 -4.29
CA VAL A 121 -3.44 -0.25 -2.96
C VAL A 121 -4.69 -0.26 -2.10
N ILE A 122 -5.46 0.83 -2.09
CA ILE A 122 -6.70 0.90 -1.30
C ILE A 122 -7.72 -0.13 -1.79
N GLU A 123 -7.85 -0.31 -3.11
CA GLU A 123 -8.68 -1.37 -3.68
C GLU A 123 -8.23 -2.76 -3.19
N LYS A 124 -6.93 -3.05 -3.24
CA LYS A 124 -6.37 -4.32 -2.76
C LYS A 124 -6.62 -4.56 -1.28
N ILE A 125 -6.47 -3.55 -0.44
CA ILE A 125 -6.76 -3.66 1.00
C ILE A 125 -8.26 -3.94 1.23
N ASN A 126 -9.15 -3.22 0.56
CA ASN A 126 -10.60 -3.43 0.69
C ASN A 126 -11.02 -4.84 0.28
N LEU A 127 -10.45 -5.37 -0.82
CA LEU A 127 -10.70 -6.73 -1.27
C LEU A 127 -10.19 -7.79 -0.26
N LEU A 128 -9.06 -7.53 0.40
CA LEU A 128 -8.54 -8.42 1.45
C LEU A 128 -9.48 -8.45 2.67
N GLU A 129 -10.02 -7.31 3.08
CA GLU A 129 -10.95 -7.21 4.21
C GLU A 129 -12.26 -7.95 3.93
N GLN A 130 -12.83 -7.76 2.73
CA GLN A 130 -14.05 -8.47 2.33
C GLN A 130 -13.87 -9.99 2.35
N LYS A 131 -12.71 -10.49 1.88
CA LYS A 131 -12.40 -11.92 1.93
C LYS A 131 -12.32 -12.43 3.37
N GLN A 132 -11.68 -11.68 4.28
CA GLN A 132 -11.58 -12.09 5.69
C GLN A 132 -12.95 -12.21 6.36
N THR A 133 -13.85 -11.24 6.14
CA THR A 133 -15.22 -11.30 6.66
C THR A 133 -15.97 -12.53 6.16
N LEU A 134 -15.90 -12.84 4.85
CA LEU A 134 -16.55 -14.01 4.27
C LEU A 134 -16.04 -15.34 4.89
N TYR A 135 -14.73 -15.46 5.12
CA TYR A 135 -14.16 -16.67 5.75
C TYR A 135 -14.59 -16.84 7.21
N GLU A 136 -14.71 -15.74 7.97
CA GLU A 136 -15.16 -15.77 9.37
C GLU A 136 -16.64 -16.18 9.48
N GLU A 137 -17.50 -15.65 8.61
CA GLU A 137 -18.91 -16.02 8.53
C GLU A 137 -19.10 -17.50 8.17
N ASP A 138 -18.34 -18.00 7.18
CA ASP A 138 -18.33 -19.41 6.79
C ASP A 138 -17.85 -20.33 7.93
N ALA A 139 -16.79 -19.93 8.64
CA ALA A 139 -16.24 -20.70 9.76
C ALA A 139 -17.22 -20.76 10.94
N PHE A 140 -17.86 -19.64 11.28
CA PHE A 140 -18.87 -19.57 12.33
C PHE A 140 -20.10 -20.45 12.01
N THR A 141 -20.57 -20.40 10.77
CA THR A 141 -21.72 -21.20 10.31
C THR A 141 -21.42 -22.69 10.35
N LYS A 142 -20.21 -23.10 9.96
CA LYS A 142 -19.76 -24.50 10.05
C LYS A 142 -19.66 -24.98 11.50
N ASP A 143 -19.13 -24.17 12.42
CA ASP A 143 -19.04 -24.52 13.84
C ASP A 143 -20.44 -24.66 14.47
N LEU A 144 -21.34 -23.72 14.20
CA LEU A 144 -22.72 -23.76 14.72
C LEU A 144 -23.45 -25.03 14.26
N ASN A 145 -23.36 -25.36 12.98
CA ASN A 145 -23.97 -26.58 12.42
C ASN A 145 -23.38 -27.86 13.04
N ASN A 146 -22.07 -27.89 13.29
CA ASN A 146 -21.43 -29.04 13.93
C ASN A 146 -21.90 -29.23 15.39
N ARG A 147 -22.04 -28.14 16.16
CA ARG A 147 -22.59 -28.17 17.52
C ARG A 147 -24.04 -28.65 17.56
N LEU A 148 -24.88 -28.19 16.62
CA LEU A 148 -26.28 -28.60 16.52
C LEU A 148 -26.44 -30.09 16.15
N ASN A 149 -25.54 -30.63 15.31
CA ASN A 149 -25.60 -32.03 14.90
C ASN A 149 -25.07 -33.00 15.97
N LYS A 150 -24.12 -32.58 16.82
CA LYS A 150 -23.63 -33.40 17.96
C LYS A 150 -24.65 -33.59 19.07
N GLY A 151 -25.67 -32.73 19.18
CA GLY A 151 -26.74 -32.85 20.18
C GLY A 151 -27.86 -33.85 19.85
N LYS A 152 -27.90 -34.41 18.63
CA LYS A 152 -28.97 -35.34 18.19
C LYS A 152 -28.65 -36.83 18.42
N GLY A 153 -27.50 -37.16 19.00
CA GLY A 153 -27.15 -38.52 19.41
C GLY A 153 -27.66 -38.86 20.82
N GLY A 154 -28.98 -38.92 21.01
CA GLY A 154 -29.56 -39.43 22.27
C GLY A 154 -29.30 -40.94 22.44
N PRO A 155 -29.25 -41.46 23.69
CA PRO A 155 -28.92 -42.86 23.93
C PRO A 155 -29.95 -43.77 23.25
N LYS A 156 -29.49 -44.74 22.46
CA LYS A 156 -30.35 -45.86 22.06
C LYS A 156 -30.63 -46.67 23.34
N LEU A 157 -31.81 -46.47 23.91
CA LEU A 157 -32.36 -47.33 24.95
C LEU A 157 -32.53 -48.73 24.33
N GLY A 158 -31.66 -49.64 24.75
CA GLY A 158 -31.73 -51.08 24.50
C GLY A 158 -31.77 -51.81 25.83
#